data_AF-Q2LDI0-F1
#
_entry.id   AF-Q2LDI0-F1
#
_cell.length_a   1.000
_cell.length_b   1.000
_cell.length_c   1.000
_cell.angle_alpha   90.00
_cell.angle_beta   90.00
_cell.angle_gamma   90.00
#
_symmetry.space_group_name_H-M   'P 1'
#
loop_
_entity.id
_entity.type
_entity.pdbx_description
1 polymer ?
#
loop_
_entity_poly.entity_id
_entity_poly.type
_entity_poly.pdbx_seq_one_letter_code
_entity_poly.pdbx_strand_id
1 'polypeptide(L)'
;GDDIAWMRFDSEGRLRAINPENGFFGVAPGTSATTNPNAMATIQSNTLFTNVAETSDGGVYWEGIDQPLPPGVTVTSWLGKP
;
A
#
# COMPACT_ATOMS: atom_id res chain seq x y z
N GLY A 1 0.78 -12.17 7.85
CA GLY A 1 1.73 -11.18 7.31
C GLY A 1 1.68 -11.27 5.82
N ASP A 2 2.14 -10.21 5.17
CA ASP A 2 2.31 -10.14 3.72
C ASP A 2 3.77 -10.40 3.29
N ASP A 3 4.74 -10.21 4.19
CA ASP A 3 6.17 -10.35 3.85
C ASP A 3 6.85 -11.50 4.59
N ILE A 4 6.80 -11.52 5.93
CA ILE A 4 7.61 -12.46 6.72
C ILE A 4 6.76 -13.47 7.51
N ALA A 5 7.18 -14.74 7.45
CA ALA A 5 6.69 -15.81 8.32
C ALA A 5 7.86 -16.44 9.10
N TRP A 6 7.78 -16.40 10.43
CA TRP A 6 8.64 -17.21 11.29
C TRP A 6 7.91 -18.49 11.64
N MET A 7 8.53 -19.63 11.35
CA MET A 7 7.89 -20.93 11.48
C MET A 7 8.69 -21.88 12.35
N ARG A 8 7.99 -22.69 13.15
CA ARG A 8 8.57 -23.73 14.00
C ARG A 8 7.56 -24.85 14.26
N PHE A 9 8.02 -26.09 14.24
CA PHE A 9 7.21 -27.23 14.68
C PHE A 9 6.97 -27.17 16.20
N ASP A 10 5.73 -27.41 16.64
CA ASP A 10 5.37 -27.56 18.05
C ASP A 10 5.59 -28.99 18.58
N SER A 11 5.29 -29.22 19.85
CA SER A 11 5.43 -30.54 20.51
C SER A 11 4.53 -31.62 19.92
N GLU A 12 3.47 -31.22 19.22
CA GLU A 12 2.53 -32.12 18.53
C GLU A 12 2.92 -32.34 17.06
N GLY A 13 4.07 -31.80 16.61
CA GLY A 13 4.55 -31.92 15.24
C GLY A 13 3.82 -31.03 14.24
N ARG A 14 3.03 -30.03 14.68
CA ARG A 14 2.36 -29.07 13.79
C ARG A 14 3.28 -27.89 13.50
N LEU A 15 3.41 -27.50 12.23
CA LEU A 15 4.16 -26.30 11.83
C LEU A 15 3.36 -25.05 12.21
N ARG A 16 3.81 -24.31 13.22
CA ARG A 16 3.23 -23.03 13.63
C ARG A 16 3.94 -21.90 12.91
N ALA A 17 3.18 -20.89 12.50
CA ALA A 17 3.69 -19.67 11.91
C ALA A 17 3.24 -18.46 12.73
N ILE A 18 4.14 -17.50 12.91
CA ILE A 18 3.80 -16.14 13.34
C ILE A 18 4.23 -15.15 12.27
N ASN A 19 3.49 -14.05 12.16
CA ASN A 19 3.98 -12.85 11.50
C ASN A 19 4.73 -12.01 12.54
N PRO A 20 6.04 -11.78 12.42
CA PRO A 20 6.76 -10.92 13.35
C PRO A 20 6.51 -9.42 13.12
N GLU A 21 5.82 -9.05 12.03
CA GLU A 21 5.59 -7.66 11.63
C GLU A 21 4.33 -7.06 12.27
N ASN A 22 4.31 -5.73 12.36
CA ASN A 22 3.18 -4.95 12.89
C ASN A 22 2.68 -3.89 11.90
N GLY A 23 2.90 -4.11 10.61
CA GLY A 23 2.50 -3.21 9.54
C GLY A 23 2.66 -3.88 8.18
N PHE A 24 2.47 -3.08 7.13
CA PHE A 24 2.63 -3.48 5.74
C PHE A 24 3.55 -2.47 5.05
N PHE A 25 4.60 -2.95 4.38
CA PHE A 25 5.45 -2.11 3.55
C PHE A 25 5.24 -2.43 2.07
N GLY A 26 4.01 -2.15 1.62
CA GLY A 26 3.53 -2.54 0.31
C GLY A 26 4.01 -1.62 -0.83
N VAL A 27 4.17 -2.21 -2.01
CA VAL A 27 4.41 -1.46 -3.26
C VAL A 27 3.11 -0.80 -3.71
N ALA A 28 3.11 0.52 -3.86
CA ALA A 28 1.91 1.27 -4.26
C ALA A 28 1.51 1.07 -5.74
N PRO A 29 2.41 1.24 -6.75
CA PRO A 29 2.05 1.07 -8.15
C PRO A 29 1.35 -0.27 -8.45
N GLY A 30 0.21 -0.20 -9.16
CA GLY A 30 -0.65 -1.35 -9.44
C GLY A 30 -1.69 -1.67 -8.36
N THR A 31 -1.66 -1.02 -7.19
CA THR A 31 -2.69 -1.15 -6.15
C THR A 31 -3.90 -0.30 -6.50
N SER A 32 -5.08 -0.89 -6.57
CA SER A 32 -6.35 -0.18 -6.79
C SER A 32 -7.53 -0.85 -6.08
N ALA A 33 -8.70 -0.24 -6.15
CA ALA A 33 -9.94 -0.86 -5.66
C ALA A 33 -10.27 -2.16 -6.42
N THR A 34 -9.79 -2.31 -7.65
CA THR A 34 -9.96 -3.50 -8.48
C THR A 34 -8.95 -4.60 -8.10
N THR A 35 -7.68 -4.26 -7.91
CA THR A 35 -6.62 -5.25 -7.67
C THR A 35 -6.47 -5.62 -6.20
N ASN A 36 -6.63 -4.67 -5.28
CA ASN A 36 -6.49 -4.88 -3.84
C ASN A 36 -7.32 -3.89 -3.02
N PRO A 37 -8.66 -4.09 -2.94
CA PRO A 37 -9.54 -3.21 -2.16
C PRO A 37 -9.20 -3.18 -0.66
N ASN A 38 -8.63 -4.26 -0.11
CA ASN A 38 -8.21 -4.31 1.30
C ASN A 38 -7.03 -3.37 1.57
N ALA A 39 -6.03 -3.34 0.69
CA ALA A 39 -4.93 -2.38 0.79
C ALA A 39 -5.45 -0.95 0.66
N MET A 40 -6.33 -0.68 -0.30
CA MET A 40 -6.96 0.64 -0.45
C MET A 40 -7.69 1.10 0.80
N ALA A 41 -8.39 0.22 1.51
CA ALA A 41 -9.05 0.56 2.79
C ALA A 41 -8.03 0.79 3.92
N THR A 42 -6.96 0.00 3.94
CA THR A 42 -5.92 0.05 5.01
C THR A 42 -5.13 1.36 4.97
N ILE A 43 -4.80 1.86 3.78
CA ILE A 43 -3.89 3.00 3.61
C ILE A 43 -4.53 4.39 3.75
N GLN A 44 -5.85 4.48 4.00
CA GLN A 44 -6.60 5.75 4.04
C GLN A 44 -6.23 6.65 5.23
N SER A 45 -5.68 6.10 6.30
CA SER A 45 -5.31 6.85 7.49
C SER A 45 -4.06 6.29 8.14
N ASN A 46 -3.34 7.12 8.89
CA ASN A 46 -2.13 6.72 9.65
C ASN A 46 -1.07 5.99 8.79
N THR A 47 -0.99 6.32 7.51
CA THR A 47 -0.08 5.71 6.54
C THR A 47 0.92 6.74 6.04
N LEU A 48 2.19 6.35 5.99
CA LEU A 48 3.25 7.15 5.37
C LEU A 48 3.49 6.63 3.95
N PHE A 49 3.32 7.50 2.97
CA PHE A 49 3.63 7.20 1.57
C PHE A 49 5.05 7.68 1.24
N THR A 50 5.81 6.86 0.51
CA THR A 50 7.17 7.21 0.08
C THR A 50 7.27 7.10 -1.43
N ASN A 51 7.77 8.16 -2.09
CA ASN A 51 7.97 8.23 -3.55
C ASN A 51 6.73 7.95 -4.41
N VAL A 52 5.54 8.32 -3.95
CA VAL A 52 4.34 8.41 -4.80
C VAL A 52 4.16 9.83 -5.32
N ALA A 53 3.27 10.03 -6.29
CA ALA A 53 2.89 11.36 -6.73
C ALA A 53 1.84 11.97 -5.78
N GLU A 54 1.79 13.29 -5.71
CA GLU A 54 0.83 14.06 -4.91
C GLU A 54 -0.15 14.79 -5.82
N THR A 55 -1.44 14.76 -5.50
CA THR A 55 -2.47 15.51 -6.23
C THR A 55 -2.67 16.89 -5.62
N SER A 56 -3.06 17.88 -6.41
CA SER A 56 -3.17 19.28 -5.95
C SER A 56 -4.23 19.52 -4.88
N ASP A 57 -5.11 18.56 -4.63
CA ASP A 57 -6.11 18.53 -3.55
C ASP A 57 -5.63 17.78 -2.29
N GLY A 58 -4.34 17.41 -2.22
CA GLY A 58 -3.71 16.79 -1.06
C GLY A 58 -3.85 15.27 -1.00
N GLY A 59 -4.23 14.63 -2.10
CA GLY A 59 -4.25 13.18 -2.26
C GLY A 59 -2.94 12.61 -2.79
N VAL A 60 -2.94 11.30 -3.05
CA VAL A 60 -1.82 10.54 -3.60
C VAL A 60 -2.19 9.92 -4.93
N TYR A 61 -1.20 9.71 -5.78
CA TYR A 61 -1.38 9.10 -7.10
C TYR A 61 -0.21 8.17 -7.46
N TRP A 62 -0.52 7.11 -8.19
CA TRP A 62 0.45 6.19 -8.79
C TRP A 62 -0.18 5.50 -10.00
N GLU A 63 0.67 4.89 -10.83
CA GLU A 63 0.25 4.13 -11.99
C GLU A 63 -0.64 2.95 -11.58
N GLY A 64 -1.85 2.90 -12.16
CA GLY A 64 -2.79 1.82 -11.90
C GLY A 64 -3.64 1.99 -10.64
N ILE A 65 -3.72 3.18 -10.02
CA ILE A 65 -4.62 3.45 -8.87
C ILE A 65 -6.12 3.33 -9.22
N ASP A 66 -6.46 3.35 -10.52
CA ASP A 66 -7.80 3.11 -11.07
C ASP A 66 -8.87 4.08 -10.51
N GLN A 67 -8.48 5.32 -10.25
CA GLN A 67 -9.38 6.40 -9.86
C GLN A 67 -9.20 7.60 -10.79
N PRO A 68 -10.27 8.07 -11.46
CA PRO A 68 -10.18 9.26 -12.28
C PRO A 68 -9.95 10.49 -11.39
N LEU A 69 -9.02 11.35 -11.80
CA LEU A 69 -8.81 12.62 -11.13
C LEU A 69 -9.99 13.56 -11.40
N PRO A 70 -10.49 14.29 -10.38
CA PRO A 70 -11.49 15.32 -10.60
C PRO A 70 -11.02 16.39 -11.59
N PRO A 71 -11.92 17.05 -12.34
CA PRO A 71 -11.54 18.09 -13.29
C PRO A 71 -10.72 19.21 -12.63
N GLY A 72 -9.58 19.54 -13.23
CA GLY A 72 -8.70 20.61 -12.75
C GLY A 72 -7.71 20.19 -11.66
N VAL A 73 -7.77 18.96 -11.14
CA VAL A 73 -6.74 18.42 -10.25
C VAL A 73 -5.48 18.13 -11.06
N THR A 74 -4.34 18.63 -10.59
CA THR A 74 -3.02 18.37 -11.17
C THR A 74 -2.23 17.40 -10.30
N VAL A 75 -1.15 16.85 -10.85
CA VAL A 75 -0.30 15.87 -10.17
C VAL A 75 1.12 16.43 -10.12
N THR A 76 1.81 16.25 -8.99
CA THR A 76 3.25 16.46 -8.86
C THR A 76 3.92 15.11 -8.67
N SER A 77 4.84 14.76 -9.55
CA SER A 77 5.61 13.51 -9.48
C SER A 77 6.49 13.43 -8.23
N TRP A 78 6.90 12.22 -7.88
CA TRP A 78 7.83 11.97 -6.76
C TRP A 78 9.20 12.65 -6.89
N LEU A 79 9.55 13.15 -8.09
CA LEU A 79 10.74 13.97 -8.35
C LEU A 79 10.51 15.48 -8.17
N GLY A 80 9.33 15.89 -7.70
CA GLY A 80 8.96 17.30 -7.52
C GLY A 80 8.69 18.04 -8.83
N LYS A 81 8.34 17.32 -9.90
CA LYS A 81 8.00 17.91 -11.21
C LYS A 81 6.51 17.79 -11.47
N PRO A 82 5.87 18.79 -12.10
CA PRO A 82 4.52 18.67 -12.63
C PRO A 82 4.37 17.47 -13.57
#